data_AF-A0A6G6WL44-F1
#
_entry.id   AF-A0A6G6WL44-F1
#
_cell.length_a   1.000
_cell.length_b   1.000
_cell.length_c   1.000
_cell.angle_alpha   90.00
_cell.angle_beta   90.00
_cell.angle_gamma   90.00
#
_symmetry.space_group_name_H-M   'P 1'
#
loop_
_entity.id
_entity.type
_entity.pdbx_description
1 polymer ?
#
loop_
_entity_poly.entity_id
_entity_poly.type
_entity_poly.pdbx_seq_one_letter_code
_entity_poly.pdbx_strand_id
1 'polypeptide(L)'
;MRRLQAQCPWKREQTHRSLARYLLEETYETLEAIDEGDLEHLREELGDLLLQVYFHAVLAEQEGAFTIDDVAREVTAKMVRRNPHVFGDAPMPPDAASVDALWQSIKVQDKPRRSPTDGLPPALPALLYAAKAVERGVAAPEEPRDLGERLLALVAEGVAEGVDPEQALRDAVRRHG
;
A
#
# COMPACT_ATOMS: atom_id res chain seq x y z
N MET A 1 -8.62 23.24 1.10
CA MET A 1 -9.63 22.54 0.28
C MET A 1 -11.04 23.13 0.39
N ARG A 2 -11.60 23.32 1.60
CA ARG A 2 -12.99 23.82 1.78
C ARG A 2 -13.32 25.10 0.96
N ARG A 3 -12.42 26.09 0.97
CA ARG A 3 -12.55 27.30 0.13
C ARG A 3 -12.56 26.98 -1.38
N LEU A 4 -11.73 26.03 -1.82
CA LEU A 4 -11.67 25.60 -3.21
C LEU A 4 -12.98 24.93 -3.63
N GLN A 5 -13.56 24.03 -2.84
CA GLN A 5 -14.88 23.47 -3.15
C GLN A 5 -15.99 24.53 -3.17
N ALA A 6 -15.92 25.52 -2.28
CA ALA A 6 -16.88 26.61 -2.27
C ALA A 6 -16.77 27.50 -3.52
N GLN A 7 -15.56 27.73 -4.05
CA GLN A 7 -15.30 28.74 -5.08
C GLN A 7 -14.96 28.17 -6.47
N CYS A 8 -14.65 26.87 -6.59
CA CYS A 8 -14.29 26.20 -7.83
C CYS A 8 -15.36 25.13 -8.18
N PRO A 9 -16.10 25.29 -9.29
CA PRO A 9 -17.13 24.33 -9.72
C PRO A 9 -16.60 22.91 -9.85
N TRP A 10 -15.43 22.75 -10.49
CA TRP A 10 -14.80 21.45 -10.66
C TRP A 10 -14.54 20.77 -9.31
N LYS A 11 -13.99 21.49 -8.31
CA LYS A 11 -13.68 20.91 -6.99
C LYS A 11 -14.96 20.56 -6.22
N ARG A 12 -16.04 21.30 -6.44
CA ARG A 12 -17.35 21.05 -5.84
C ARG A 12 -18.01 19.78 -6.36
N GLU A 13 -17.81 19.45 -7.62
CA GLU A 13 -18.42 18.28 -8.29
C GLU A 13 -17.69 16.97 -8.02
N GLN A 14 -16.55 17.00 -7.30
CA GLN A 14 -15.78 15.80 -7.03
C GLN A 14 -16.44 14.87 -6.01
N THR A 15 -16.24 13.58 -6.21
CA THR A 15 -16.66 12.48 -5.33
C THR A 15 -15.46 11.58 -5.05
N HIS A 16 -15.57 10.68 -4.07
CA HIS A 16 -14.53 9.65 -3.85
C HIS A 16 -14.22 8.86 -5.13
N ARG A 17 -15.25 8.56 -5.93
CA ARG A 17 -15.09 7.79 -7.17
C ARG A 17 -14.43 8.59 -8.28
N SER A 18 -14.78 9.86 -8.46
CA SER A 18 -14.18 10.68 -9.53
C SER A 18 -12.71 11.01 -9.25
N LEU A 19 -12.33 11.05 -7.97
CA LEU A 19 -10.94 11.30 -7.55
C LEU A 19 -10.02 10.08 -7.64
N ALA A 20 -10.57 8.86 -7.68
CA ALA A 20 -9.78 7.63 -7.68
C ALA A 20 -8.77 7.53 -8.83
N ARG A 21 -9.05 8.15 -9.99
CA ARG A 21 -8.10 8.19 -11.10
C ARG A 21 -6.86 9.02 -10.78
N TYR A 22 -7.04 10.19 -10.16
CA TYR A 22 -5.92 11.07 -9.82
C TYR A 22 -5.08 10.45 -8.72
N LEU A 23 -5.72 9.84 -7.71
CA LEU A 23 -4.98 9.07 -6.70
C LEU A 23 -4.08 7.99 -7.32
N LEU A 24 -4.54 7.33 -8.39
CA LEU A 24 -3.74 6.35 -9.11
C LEU A 24 -2.60 7.01 -9.89
N GLU A 25 -2.87 8.14 -10.58
CA GLU A 25 -1.88 8.96 -11.29
C GLU A 25 -0.76 9.40 -10.34
N GLU A 26 -1.08 10.12 -9.25
CA GLU A 26 -0.06 10.60 -8.28
C GLU A 26 0.72 9.43 -7.65
N THR A 27 0.07 8.27 -7.47
CA THR A 27 0.76 7.08 -6.95
C THR A 27 1.84 6.61 -7.93
N TYR A 28 1.56 6.60 -9.23
CA TYR A 28 2.52 6.18 -10.24
C TYR A 28 3.60 7.23 -10.49
N GLU A 29 3.27 8.52 -10.46
CA GLU A 29 4.26 9.60 -10.55
C GLU A 29 5.20 9.58 -9.33
N THR A 30 4.66 9.35 -8.13
CA THR A 30 5.49 9.11 -6.92
C THR A 30 6.43 7.92 -7.11
N LEU A 31 5.95 6.81 -7.70
CA LEU A 31 6.79 5.63 -7.95
C LEU A 31 7.88 5.93 -8.99
N GLU A 32 7.56 6.67 -10.05
CA GLU A 32 8.52 7.12 -11.05
C GLU A 32 9.64 7.96 -10.41
N ALA A 33 9.28 8.94 -9.57
CA ALA A 33 10.27 9.75 -8.86
C ALA A 33 11.19 8.93 -7.94
N ILE A 34 10.67 7.86 -7.31
CA ILE A 34 11.48 6.91 -6.52
C ILE A 34 12.43 6.12 -7.43
N ASP A 35 11.93 5.61 -8.55
CA ASP A 35 12.71 4.82 -9.51
C ASP A 35 13.86 5.63 -10.13
N GLU A 36 13.63 6.92 -10.39
CA GLU A 36 14.61 7.85 -10.95
C GLU A 36 15.59 8.41 -9.90
N GLY A 37 15.26 8.29 -8.62
CA GLY A 37 16.03 8.87 -7.52
C GLY A 37 15.97 10.40 -7.47
N ASP A 38 14.95 11.01 -8.08
CA ASP A 38 14.75 12.46 -8.09
C ASP A 38 14.02 12.90 -6.81
N LEU A 39 14.77 13.47 -5.87
CA LEU A 39 14.24 13.92 -4.59
C LEU A 39 13.41 15.20 -4.68
N GLU A 40 13.61 16.02 -5.72
CA GLU A 40 12.82 17.23 -5.93
C GLU A 40 11.43 16.84 -6.45
N HIS A 41 11.40 16.02 -7.50
CA HIS A 41 10.18 15.45 -8.05
C HIS A 41 9.42 14.63 -6.99
N LEU A 42 10.12 13.76 -6.24
CA LEU A 42 9.51 12.97 -5.17
C LEU A 42 8.78 13.85 -4.13
N ARG A 43 9.34 15.02 -3.81
CA ARG A 43 8.71 15.94 -2.85
C ARG A 43 7.43 16.54 -3.41
N GLU A 44 7.39 16.87 -4.70
CA GLU A 44 6.21 17.37 -5.40
C GLU A 44 5.10 16.30 -5.38
N GLU A 45 5.41 15.10 -5.84
CA GLU A 45 4.47 13.99 -5.95
C GLU A 45 3.93 13.51 -4.59
N LEU A 46 4.77 13.49 -3.55
CA LEU A 46 4.29 13.23 -2.19
C LEU A 46 3.31 14.31 -1.70
N GLY A 47 3.47 15.55 -2.17
CA GLY A 47 2.56 16.65 -1.91
C GLY A 47 1.20 16.43 -2.57
N ASP A 48 1.19 16.01 -3.83
CA ASP A 48 -0.05 15.74 -4.58
C ASP A 48 -0.75 14.46 -4.10
N LEU A 49 0.00 13.43 -3.74
CA LEU A 49 -0.56 12.25 -3.07
C LEU A 49 -1.21 12.62 -1.72
N LEU A 50 -0.57 13.49 -0.92
CA LEU A 50 -1.16 14.01 0.31
C LEU A 50 -2.40 14.89 0.04
N LEU A 51 -2.40 15.65 -1.05
CA LEU A 51 -3.56 16.42 -1.49
C LEU A 51 -4.77 15.51 -1.75
N GLN A 52 -4.58 14.35 -2.38
CA GLN A 52 -5.65 13.37 -2.59
C GLN A 52 -6.22 12.85 -1.26
N VAL A 53 -5.35 12.50 -0.31
CA VAL A 53 -5.77 12.09 1.05
C VAL A 53 -6.61 13.18 1.72
N TYR A 54 -6.13 14.43 1.67
CA TYR A 54 -6.84 15.56 2.26
C TYR A 54 -8.19 15.84 1.57
N PHE A 55 -8.27 15.67 0.25
CA PHE A 55 -9.51 15.87 -0.49
C PHE A 55 -10.56 14.83 -0.09
N HIS A 56 -10.19 13.55 -0.01
CA HIS A 56 -11.10 12.51 0.46
C HIS A 56 -11.58 12.75 1.90
N ALA A 57 -10.69 13.22 2.79
CA ALA A 57 -11.07 13.56 4.16
C ALA A 57 -12.08 14.73 4.22
N VAL A 58 -11.96 15.73 3.34
CA VAL A 58 -12.91 16.85 3.28
C VAL A 58 -14.27 16.41 2.73
N LEU A 59 -14.31 15.49 1.75
CA LEU A 59 -15.56 14.90 1.26
C LEU A 59 -16.25 14.08 2.35
N ALA A 60 -15.51 13.25 3.09
CA ALA A 60 -16.05 12.48 4.20
C ALA A 60 -16.56 13.36 5.34
N GLU A 61 -15.89 14.48 5.63
CA GLU A 61 -16.32 15.45 6.64
C GLU A 61 -17.68 16.08 6.27
N GLN A 62 -17.92 16.34 4.99
CA GLN A 62 -19.21 16.89 4.50
C GLN A 62 -20.37 15.92 4.68
N GLU A 63 -20.09 14.62 4.64
CA GLU A 63 -21.06 13.56 4.91
C GLU A 63 -21.20 13.27 6.43
N GLY A 64 -20.46 13.98 7.27
CA GLY A 64 -20.44 13.75 8.73
C GLY A 64 -19.78 12.44 9.14
N ALA A 65 -18.95 11.85 8.27
CA ALA A 65 -18.35 10.53 8.48
C ALA A 65 -17.03 10.60 9.28
N PHE A 66 -16.01 11.29 8.76
CA PHE A 66 -14.71 11.46 9.43
C PHE A 66 -13.94 12.68 8.90
N THR A 67 -12.92 13.10 9.65
CA THR A 67 -12.04 14.23 9.30
C THR A 67 -10.61 13.79 9.01
N ILE A 68 -9.77 14.72 8.55
CA ILE A 68 -8.33 14.45 8.39
C ILE A 68 -7.65 14.13 9.73
N ASP A 69 -8.15 14.71 10.83
CA ASP A 69 -7.62 14.46 12.17
C ASP A 69 -7.94 13.02 12.62
N ASP A 70 -9.09 12.47 12.21
CA ASP A 70 -9.45 11.08 12.50
C ASP A 70 -8.57 10.11 11.72
N VAL A 71 -8.30 10.39 10.44
CA VAL A 71 -7.33 9.64 9.63
C VAL A 71 -5.94 9.64 10.29
N ALA A 72 -5.46 10.82 10.72
CA ALA A 72 -4.17 10.95 11.40
C ALA A 72 -4.14 10.20 12.75
N ARG A 73 -5.23 10.26 13.52
CA ARG A 73 -5.38 9.57 14.80
C ARG A 73 -5.36 8.05 14.63
N GLU A 74 -6.07 7.53 13.63
CA GLU A 74 -6.08 6.10 13.32
C GLU A 74 -4.71 5.58 12.90
N VAL A 75 -4.00 6.34 12.04
CA VAL A 75 -2.62 6.01 11.66
C VAL A 75 -1.70 6.03 12.88
N THR A 76 -1.80 7.05 13.73
CA THR A 76 -0.99 7.16 14.96
C THR A 76 -1.25 6.00 15.90
N ALA A 77 -2.52 5.70 16.20
CA ALA A 77 -2.90 4.58 17.06
C ALA A 77 -2.45 3.23 16.51
N LYS A 78 -2.51 3.04 15.19
CA LYS A 78 -1.98 1.86 14.49
C LYS A 78 -0.45 1.74 14.64
N MET A 79 0.28 2.84 14.47
CA MET A 79 1.74 2.87 14.65
C MET A 79 2.14 2.53 16.08
N VAL A 80 1.44 3.07 17.09
CA VAL A 80 1.70 2.74 18.50
C VAL A 80 1.42 1.26 18.76
N ARG A 81 0.24 0.77 18.39
CA ARG A 81 -0.19 -0.60 18.67
C ARG A 81 0.69 -1.66 18.03
N ARG A 82 1.17 -1.42 16.80
CA ARG A 82 1.95 -2.41 16.03
C ARG A 82 3.45 -2.32 16.27
N ASN A 83 3.92 -1.34 17.02
CA ASN A 83 5.31 -1.23 17.46
C ASN A 83 5.40 -1.27 19.01
N PRO A 84 4.96 -2.36 19.65
CA PRO A 84 5.02 -2.47 21.11
C PRO A 84 6.45 -2.48 21.65
N HIS A 85 7.44 -2.77 20.79
CA HIS A 85 8.86 -2.70 21.10
C HIS A 85 9.44 -1.27 21.07
N VAL A 86 8.68 -0.30 20.55
CA VAL A 86 9.04 1.13 20.56
C VAL A 86 8.22 1.91 21.58
N PHE A 87 6.91 1.62 21.67
CA PHE A 87 5.97 2.41 22.46
C PHE A 87 5.39 1.67 23.68
N GLY A 88 5.82 0.44 23.94
CA GLY A 88 5.39 -0.37 25.07
C GLY A 88 6.57 -1.12 25.70
N ASP A 89 6.27 -2.23 26.36
CA ASP A 89 7.25 -3.01 27.14
C ASP A 89 7.77 -4.26 26.40
N ALA A 90 7.42 -4.46 25.13
CA ALA A 90 7.89 -5.63 24.39
C ALA A 90 9.41 -5.51 24.12
N PRO A 91 10.16 -6.63 24.15
CA PRO A 91 11.57 -6.59 23.83
C PRO A 91 11.81 -6.18 22.37
N MET A 92 12.91 -5.47 22.12
CA MET A 92 13.37 -5.15 20.77
C MET A 92 13.68 -6.46 20.01
N PRO A 93 13.08 -6.71 18.83
CA PRO A 93 13.44 -7.83 17.99
C PRO A 93 14.92 -7.74 17.52
N PRO A 94 15.57 -8.88 17.25
CA PRO A 94 17.01 -8.89 16.94
C PRO A 94 17.37 -8.32 15.56
N ASP A 95 16.42 -8.29 14.62
CA ASP A 95 16.64 -7.86 13.25
C ASP A 95 15.33 -7.36 12.59
N ALA A 96 15.47 -6.78 11.39
CA ALA A 96 14.35 -6.23 10.63
C ALA A 96 13.31 -7.28 10.22
N ALA A 97 13.74 -8.51 9.90
CA ALA A 97 12.84 -9.61 9.55
C ALA A 97 11.94 -9.98 10.73
N SER A 98 12.50 -10.00 11.94
CA SER A 98 11.76 -10.23 13.18
C SER A 98 10.81 -9.08 13.53
N VAL A 99 11.19 -7.83 13.20
CA VAL A 99 10.29 -6.66 13.31
C VAL A 99 9.09 -6.80 12.37
N ASP A 100 9.31 -7.15 11.10
CA ASP A 100 8.21 -7.36 10.15
C ASP A 100 7.31 -8.53 10.58
N ALA A 101 7.90 -9.67 10.99
CA ALA A 101 7.13 -10.82 11.49
C ALA A 101 6.21 -10.43 12.66
N LEU A 102 6.74 -9.65 13.62
CA LEU A 102 5.93 -9.12 14.72
C LEU A 102 4.81 -8.21 14.20
N TRP A 103 5.12 -7.28 13.29
CA TRP A 103 4.13 -6.38 12.68
C TRP A 103 3.02 -7.15 11.96
N GLN A 104 3.34 -8.16 11.15
CA GLN A 104 2.36 -8.98 10.45
C GLN A 104 1.50 -9.79 11.43
N SER A 105 2.10 -10.32 12.52
CA SER A 105 1.35 -11.07 13.54
C SER A 105 0.28 -10.20 14.22
N ILE A 106 0.62 -8.98 14.63
CA ILE A 106 -0.32 -8.02 15.23
C ILE A 106 -1.38 -7.59 14.21
N LYS A 107 -0.99 -7.38 12.96
CA LYS A 107 -1.92 -7.04 11.86
C LYS A 107 -2.96 -8.13 11.59
N VAL A 108 -2.62 -9.41 11.77
CA VAL A 108 -3.57 -10.53 11.66
C VAL A 108 -4.57 -10.51 12.81
N GLN A 109 -4.12 -10.20 14.04
CA GLN A 109 -4.99 -10.08 15.21
C GLN A 109 -5.97 -8.91 15.08
N ASP A 110 -5.52 -7.76 14.55
CA ASP A 110 -6.36 -6.57 14.32
C ASP A 110 -7.52 -6.83 13.34
N LYS A 111 -7.26 -7.65 12.31
CA LYS A 111 -8.18 -7.89 11.19
C LYS A 111 -8.11 -9.37 10.80
N PRO A 112 -8.89 -10.24 11.48
CA PRO A 112 -8.94 -11.65 11.12
C PRO A 112 -9.45 -11.79 9.68
N ARG A 113 -8.85 -12.71 8.94
CA ARG A 113 -9.17 -12.98 7.53
C ARG A 113 -9.72 -14.38 7.40
N ARG A 114 -10.63 -14.60 6.44
CA ARG A 114 -11.20 -15.93 6.16
C ARG A 114 -10.38 -16.73 5.15
N SER A 115 -9.64 -16.06 4.29
CA SER A 115 -8.74 -16.67 3.31
C SER A 115 -7.50 -15.78 3.08
N PRO A 116 -6.42 -16.33 2.48
CA PRO A 116 -5.23 -15.54 2.11
C PRO A 116 -5.55 -14.36 1.18
N THR A 117 -6.55 -14.51 0.33
CA THR A 117 -6.99 -13.48 -0.64
C THR A 117 -8.03 -12.51 -0.07
N ASP A 118 -8.57 -12.75 1.13
CA ASP A 118 -9.59 -11.91 1.74
C ASP A 118 -9.07 -10.48 1.95
N GLY A 119 -9.81 -9.50 1.42
CA GLY A 119 -9.45 -8.09 1.47
C GLY A 119 -8.27 -7.65 0.59
N LEU A 120 -7.80 -8.47 -0.35
CA LEU A 120 -6.90 -7.99 -1.42
C LEU A 120 -7.71 -7.23 -2.48
N PRO A 121 -7.33 -5.98 -2.85
CA PRO A 121 -7.96 -5.28 -3.94
C PRO A 121 -7.74 -6.04 -5.26
N PRO A 122 -8.80 -6.31 -6.06
CA PRO A 122 -8.65 -7.00 -7.34
C PRO A 122 -7.92 -6.17 -8.40
N ALA A 123 -7.79 -4.86 -8.17
CA ALA A 123 -7.07 -3.94 -9.06
C ALA A 123 -5.56 -3.88 -8.80
N LEU A 124 -5.04 -4.65 -7.83
CA LEU A 124 -3.59 -4.75 -7.65
C LEU A 124 -2.93 -5.36 -8.90
N PRO A 125 -1.73 -4.90 -9.27
CA PRO A 125 -0.88 -5.60 -10.24
C PRO A 125 -0.72 -7.08 -9.87
N ALA A 126 -0.67 -7.94 -10.88
CA ALA A 126 -0.77 -9.39 -10.68
C ALA A 126 0.34 -9.96 -9.78
N LEU A 127 1.59 -9.47 -9.92
CA LEU A 127 2.71 -9.95 -9.11
C LEU A 127 2.60 -9.46 -7.66
N LEU A 128 2.24 -8.20 -7.45
CA LEU A 128 1.99 -7.68 -6.10
C LEU A 128 0.79 -8.37 -5.41
N TYR A 129 -0.27 -8.68 -6.17
CA TYR A 129 -1.40 -9.45 -5.67
C TYR A 129 -0.94 -10.85 -5.22
N ALA A 130 -0.18 -11.55 -6.08
CA ALA A 130 0.33 -12.87 -5.79
C ALA A 130 1.29 -12.86 -4.59
N ALA A 131 2.22 -11.90 -4.51
CA ALA A 131 3.16 -11.76 -3.40
C ALA A 131 2.43 -11.62 -2.07
N LYS A 132 1.44 -10.72 -1.99
CA LYS A 132 0.60 -10.56 -0.79
C LYS A 132 -0.20 -11.80 -0.44
N ALA A 133 -0.62 -12.57 -1.45
CA ALA A 133 -1.35 -13.82 -1.21
C ALA A 133 -0.43 -14.90 -0.65
N VAL A 134 0.81 -15.02 -1.17
CA VAL A 134 1.85 -15.93 -0.68
C VAL A 134 2.24 -15.59 0.77
N GLU A 135 2.51 -14.31 1.07
CA GLU A 135 2.77 -13.83 2.45
C GLU A 135 1.65 -14.21 3.44
N ARG A 136 0.43 -14.42 2.93
CA ARG A 136 -0.75 -14.79 3.72
C ARG A 136 -1.06 -16.29 3.68
N GLY A 137 -0.17 -17.11 3.13
CA GLY A 137 -0.26 -18.56 3.16
C GLY A 137 -0.84 -19.21 1.90
N VAL A 138 -0.87 -18.53 0.76
CA VAL A 138 -1.01 -19.25 -0.54
C VAL A 138 0.27 -20.03 -0.77
N ALA A 139 0.14 -21.36 -0.89
CA ALA A 139 1.27 -22.24 -1.15
C ALA A 139 1.75 -22.10 -2.61
N ALA A 140 3.06 -22.15 -2.79
CA ALA A 140 3.66 -22.26 -4.11
C ALA A 140 3.37 -23.67 -4.69
N PRO A 141 3.12 -23.79 -6.00
CA PRO A 141 2.97 -25.09 -6.63
C PRO A 141 4.33 -25.81 -6.70
N GLU A 142 4.41 -27.02 -6.14
CA GLU A 142 5.64 -27.85 -6.17
C GLU A 142 5.96 -28.33 -7.60
N GLU A 143 4.94 -28.65 -8.38
CA GLU A 143 5.04 -29.07 -9.79
C GLU A 143 4.17 -28.16 -10.67
N PRO A 144 4.68 -26.99 -11.12
CA PRO A 144 3.90 -26.04 -11.92
C PRO A 144 3.50 -26.61 -13.29
N ARG A 145 2.19 -26.59 -13.58
CA ARG A 145 1.58 -27.20 -14.79
C ARG A 145 1.36 -26.21 -15.93
N ASP A 146 1.26 -24.93 -15.62
CA ASP A 146 1.02 -23.86 -16.59
C ASP A 146 1.85 -22.61 -16.27
N LEU A 147 1.73 -21.58 -17.13
CA LEU A 147 2.45 -20.33 -16.96
C LEU A 147 2.06 -19.60 -15.67
N GLY A 148 0.79 -19.65 -15.27
CA GLY A 148 0.31 -18.99 -14.05
C GLY A 148 0.92 -19.62 -12.80
N GLU A 149 0.94 -20.94 -12.72
CA GLU A 149 1.60 -21.67 -11.63
C GLU A 149 3.12 -21.41 -11.60
N ARG A 150 3.77 -21.32 -12.76
CA ARG A 150 5.20 -20.98 -12.84
C ARG A 150 5.48 -19.55 -12.35
N LEU A 151 4.64 -18.58 -12.71
CA LEU A 151 4.75 -17.21 -12.22
C LEU A 151 4.51 -17.14 -10.71
N LEU A 152 3.53 -17.89 -10.19
CA LEU A 152 3.28 -17.96 -8.75
C LEU A 152 4.46 -18.58 -7.99
N ALA A 153 5.10 -19.61 -8.54
CA ALA A 153 6.30 -20.20 -7.96
C ALA A 153 7.46 -19.19 -7.88
N LEU A 154 7.71 -18.43 -8.96
CA LEU A 154 8.73 -17.37 -8.98
C LEU A 154 8.42 -16.23 -7.99
N VAL A 155 7.15 -15.86 -7.87
CA VAL A 155 6.70 -14.89 -6.86
C VAL A 155 6.99 -15.41 -5.46
N ALA A 156 6.71 -16.69 -5.19
CA ALA A 156 6.95 -17.28 -3.87
C ALA A 156 8.44 -17.38 -3.53
N GLU A 157 9.29 -17.69 -4.52
CA GLU A 157 10.75 -17.62 -4.40
C GLU A 157 11.21 -16.20 -4.02
N GLY A 158 10.77 -15.19 -4.78
CA GLY A 158 11.09 -13.79 -4.47
C GLY A 158 10.65 -13.36 -3.08
N VAL A 159 9.42 -13.70 -2.67
CA VAL A 159 8.92 -13.41 -1.31
C VAL A 159 9.77 -14.08 -0.23
N ALA A 160 10.20 -15.33 -0.43
CA ALA A 160 11.05 -16.04 0.52
C ALA A 160 12.45 -15.40 0.65
N GLU A 161 12.93 -14.76 -0.41
CA GLU A 161 14.20 -14.03 -0.43
C GLU A 161 14.08 -12.56 0.01
N GLY A 162 12.87 -12.08 0.31
CA GLY A 162 12.62 -10.67 0.66
C GLY A 162 12.69 -9.72 -0.54
N VAL A 163 12.53 -10.23 -1.75
CA VAL A 163 12.50 -9.47 -3.01
C VAL A 163 11.06 -9.13 -3.37
N ASP A 164 10.78 -7.87 -3.72
CA ASP A 164 9.50 -7.47 -4.31
C ASP A 164 9.42 -7.94 -5.78
N PRO A 165 8.56 -8.93 -6.12
CA PRO A 165 8.51 -9.48 -7.47
C PRO A 165 7.99 -8.48 -8.50
N GLU A 166 7.11 -7.54 -8.11
CA GLU A 166 6.58 -6.52 -9.02
C GLU A 166 7.70 -5.56 -9.46
N GLN A 167 8.49 -5.07 -8.50
CA GLN A 167 9.61 -4.19 -8.79
C GLN A 167 10.72 -4.93 -9.54
N ALA A 168 11.04 -6.16 -9.13
CA ALA A 168 12.08 -6.97 -9.77
C ALA A 168 11.80 -7.18 -11.27
N LEU A 169 10.54 -7.43 -11.65
CA LEU A 169 10.16 -7.57 -13.06
C LEU A 169 10.26 -6.22 -13.79
N ARG A 170 9.78 -5.11 -13.19
CA ARG A 170 9.89 -3.77 -13.81
C ARG A 170 11.34 -3.42 -14.11
N ASP A 171 12.22 -3.62 -13.15
CA ASP A 171 13.65 -3.35 -13.32
C ASP A 171 14.27 -4.25 -14.39
N ALA A 172 13.88 -5.53 -14.44
CA ALA A 172 14.34 -6.43 -15.49
C ALA A 172 13.89 -5.96 -16.88
N VAL A 173 12.62 -5.56 -17.03
CA VAL A 173 12.10 -5.02 -18.30
C VAL A 173 12.86 -3.76 -18.71
N ARG A 174 13.09 -2.81 -17.79
CA ARG A 174 13.88 -1.58 -18.07
C ARG A 174 15.30 -1.88 -18.52
N ARG A 175 15.97 -2.88 -17.94
CA ARG A 175 17.33 -3.28 -18.36
C ARG A 175 17.39 -3.87 -19.76
N HIS A 176 16.27 -4.37 -20.28
CA HIS A 176 16.18 -5.10 -21.55
C HIS A 176 15.37 -4.39 -22.64
N GLY A 177 14.79 -3.22 -22.35
CA GLY A 177 14.10 -2.35 -23.31
C GLY A 177 14.98 -1.21 -23.75
#